data_AF-A0A523XIG4-F1
#
_entry.id   AF-A0A523XIG4-F1
#
_cell.length_a   1.000
_cell.length_b   1.000
_cell.length_c   1.000
_cell.angle_alpha   90.00
_cell.angle_beta   90.00
_cell.angle_gamma   90.00
#
_symmetry.space_group_name_H-M   'P 1'
#
loop_
_entity.id
_entity.type
_entity.pdbx_description
1 polymer ?
#
loop_
_entity_poly.entity_id
_entity_poly.type
_entity_poly.pdbx_seq_one_letter_code
_entity_poly.pdbx_strand_id
1 'polypeptide(L)'
;MKIIGYFNSDGSPFLDIIVLRRNGGHPRRIAFLIDTGTPRTVISERDVAKLGIDFAQMEKMNADMLGIGGFTQIYKLNDLTFSFITEGGEHQQDIDEVLVNKHDQLP
;
A
#
# COMPACT_ATOMS: atom_id res chain seq x y z
N MET A 1 5.86 -17.84 11.43
CA MET A 1 5.50 -16.45 11.83
C MET A 1 4.01 -16.27 11.64
N LYS A 2 3.32 -15.65 12.59
CA LYS A 2 1.87 -15.39 12.51
C LYS A 2 1.59 -13.90 12.64
N ILE A 3 1.16 -13.29 11.54
CA ILE A 3 0.79 -11.87 11.46
C ILE A 3 -0.61 -11.70 12.04
N ILE A 4 -0.81 -10.63 12.81
CA ILE A 4 -2.09 -10.28 13.41
C ILE A 4 -2.87 -9.42 12.43
N GLY A 5 -4.07 -9.88 12.07
CA GLY A 5 -5.06 -9.15 11.28
C GLY A 5 -6.42 -9.15 11.97
N TYR A 6 -7.41 -8.61 11.29
CA TYR A 6 -8.79 -8.55 11.77
C TYR A 6 -9.76 -8.65 10.59
N PHE A 7 -11.01 -8.97 10.88
CA PHE A 7 -12.10 -8.86 9.91
C PHE A 7 -12.87 -7.57 10.17
N ASN A 8 -13.16 -6.83 9.11
CA ASN A 8 -14.09 -5.70 9.18
C ASN A 8 -15.53 -6.21 9.39
N SER A 9 -16.47 -5.28 9.64
CA SER A 9 -17.88 -5.60 9.87
C SER A 9 -18.56 -6.32 8.70
N ASP A 10 -18.04 -6.14 7.49
CA ASP A 10 -18.49 -6.81 6.26
C ASP A 10 -17.84 -8.19 6.04
N GLY A 11 -16.97 -8.63 6.95
CA GLY A 11 -16.22 -9.88 6.85
C GLY A 11 -14.98 -9.80 5.96
N SER A 12 -14.62 -8.62 5.47
CA SER A 12 -13.40 -8.45 4.68
C SER A 12 -12.15 -8.54 5.57
N PRO A 13 -11.11 -9.29 5.19
CA PRO A 13 -9.90 -9.46 5.99
C PRO A 13 -8.92 -8.30 5.82
N PHE A 14 -8.46 -7.73 6.91
CA PHE A 14 -7.50 -6.62 6.94
C PHE A 14 -6.31 -6.90 7.85
N LEU A 15 -5.22 -6.21 7.58
CA LEU A 15 -4.06 -6.12 8.45
C LEU A 15 -3.60 -4.66 8.56
N ASP A 16 -3.20 -4.26 9.76
CA ASP A 16 -2.59 -2.95 9.98
C ASP A 16 -1.08 -3.07 9.83
N ILE A 17 -0.51 -2.30 8.91
CA ILE A 17 0.93 -2.25 8.68
C ILE A 17 1.42 -0.85 9.05
N ILE A 18 2.53 -0.79 9.78
CA ILE A 18 3.28 0.46 9.90
C ILE A 18 4.18 0.55 8.67
N VAL A 19 3.88 1.48 7.78
CA VAL A 19 4.65 1.74 6.56
C VAL A 19 5.65 2.85 6.85
N LEU A 20 6.92 2.58 6.55
CA LEU A 20 8.03 3.52 6.66
C LEU A 20 8.66 3.70 5.28
N ARG A 21 9.12 4.92 5.00
CA ARG A 21 10.00 5.18 3.88
C ARG A 21 11.44 5.03 4.34
N ARG A 22 12.25 4.28 3.59
CA ARG A 22 13.64 3.96 3.94
C ARG A 22 14.53 5.20 4.07
N ASN A 23 14.26 6.21 3.24
CA ASN A 23 15.03 7.46 3.18
C ASN A 23 14.45 8.58 4.08
N GLY A 24 13.75 8.21 5.16
CA GLY A 24 13.14 9.14 6.11
C GLY A 24 11.66 9.42 5.84
N GLY A 25 11.01 10.12 6.77
CA GLY A 25 9.57 10.33 6.79
C GLY A 25 8.97 9.87 8.12
N HIS A 26 7.67 10.10 8.29
CA HIS A 26 6.98 9.66 9.50
C HIS A 26 6.30 8.31 9.25
N PRO A 27 6.49 7.32 10.13
CA PRO A 27 5.75 6.07 10.05
C PRO A 27 4.24 6.32 9.99
N ARG A 28 3.54 5.57 9.14
CA ARG A 28 2.08 5.62 9.03
C ARG A 28 1.50 4.23 9.19
N ARG A 29 0.53 4.10 10.10
CA ARG A 29 -0.32 2.91 10.18
C ARG A 29 -1.34 2.97 9.06
N ILE A 30 -1.33 1.96 8.20
CA ILE A 30 -2.23 1.83 7.05
C ILE A 30 -2.89 0.45 7.12
N ALA A 31 -4.21 0.43 6.97
CA ALA A 31 -4.98 -0.79 6.88
C ALA A 31 -4.95 -1.32 5.45
N PHE A 32 -4.43 -2.53 5.25
CA PHE A 32 -4.43 -3.22 3.96
C PHE A 32 -5.47 -4.33 3.95
N LEU A 33 -6.25 -4.39 2.87
CA LEU A 33 -7.10 -5.53 2.56
C LEU A 33 -6.21 -6.72 2.17
N ILE A 34 -6.50 -7.91 2.70
CA ILE A 34 -5.89 -9.15 2.23
C ILE A 34 -6.67 -9.61 0.99
N ASP A 35 -6.17 -9.23 -0.18
CA ASP A 35 -6.79 -9.56 -1.47
C ASP A 35 -5.97 -10.62 -2.21
N THR A 36 -6.49 -11.85 -2.25
CA THR A 36 -5.87 -12.96 -2.99
C THR A 36 -6.14 -12.91 -4.50
N GLY A 37 -7.03 -12.02 -4.94
CA GLY A 37 -7.36 -11.80 -6.35
C GLY A 37 -6.38 -10.87 -7.08
N THR A 38 -5.50 -10.17 -6.34
CA THR A 38 -4.55 -9.22 -6.92
C THR A 38 -3.10 -9.69 -6.72
N PRO A 39 -2.29 -9.81 -7.79
CA PRO A 39 -0.91 -10.34 -7.70
C PRO A 39 0.14 -9.35 -7.19
N ARG A 40 -0.29 -8.12 -6.85
CA ARG A 40 0.57 -7.00 -6.45
C ARG A 40 -0.10 -6.23 -5.31
N THR A 41 0.70 -5.75 -4.37
CA THR A 41 0.21 -4.84 -3.33
C THR A 41 -0.06 -3.48 -3.93
N VAL A 42 -1.23 -2.91 -3.62
CA VAL A 42 -1.63 -1.58 -4.04
C VAL A 42 -1.85 -0.71 -2.81
N ILE A 43 -1.41 0.54 -2.86
CA ILE A 43 -1.67 1.58 -1.87
C ILE A 43 -2.46 2.71 -2.50
N SER A 44 -3.32 3.36 -1.72
CA SER A 44 -4.14 4.48 -2.20
C SER A 44 -3.32 5.77 -2.35
N GLU A 45 -3.76 6.65 -3.24
CA GLU A 45 -3.19 8.00 -3.37
C GLU A 45 -3.21 8.75 -2.03
N ARG A 46 -4.32 8.63 -1.29
CA ARG A 46 -4.48 9.28 0.01
C ARG A 46 -3.42 8.84 1.03
N ASP A 47 -3.09 7.55 1.06
CA ASP A 47 -2.13 7.04 2.05
C ASP A 47 -0.69 7.35 1.67
N VAL A 48 -0.37 7.38 0.37
CA VAL A 48 0.92 7.88 -0.12
C VAL A 48 1.11 9.37 0.17
N ALA A 49 0.06 10.19 0.04
CA ALA A 49 0.10 11.59 0.47
C ALA A 49 0.40 11.72 1.98
N LYS A 50 -0.18 10.86 2.83
CA LYS A 50 0.11 10.84 4.28
C LYS A 50 1.55 10.44 4.60
N LEU A 51 2.19 9.65 3.73
CA LEU A 51 3.61 9.31 3.84
C LEU A 51 4.53 10.49 3.45
N GLY A 52 3.97 11.62 2.99
CA GLY A 52 4.71 12.81 2.60
C GLY A 52 5.44 12.65 1.26
N ILE A 53 4.92 11.77 0.39
CA ILE A 53 5.50 11.47 -0.91
C ILE A 53 4.78 12.30 -1.97
N ASP A 54 5.56 13.06 -2.74
CA ASP A 54 5.05 13.83 -3.86
C ASP A 54 4.84 12.92 -5.09
N PHE A 55 3.59 12.79 -5.51
CA PHE A 55 3.18 12.03 -6.69
C PHE A 55 3.83 12.49 -7.97
N ALA A 56 4.14 13.78 -8.09
CA ALA A 56 4.76 14.32 -9.29
C ALA A 56 6.16 13.72 -9.55
N GLN A 57 6.78 13.16 -8.51
CA GLN A 57 8.12 12.55 -8.58
C GLN A 57 8.09 11.03 -8.72
N MET A 58 6.91 10.41 -8.77
CA MET A 58 6.78 8.97 -8.86
C MET A 58 6.96 8.46 -10.30
N GLU A 59 7.58 7.30 -10.44
CA GLU A 59 7.75 6.64 -11.73
C GLU A 59 6.40 6.16 -12.26
N LYS A 60 6.00 6.68 -13.42
CA LYS A 60 4.80 6.22 -14.14
C LYS A 60 5.09 4.88 -14.80
N MET A 61 4.20 3.92 -14.62
CA MET A 61 4.26 2.69 -15.38
C MET A 61 3.70 2.90 -16.79
N ASN A 62 4.36 2.31 -17.79
CA ASN A 62 3.87 2.27 -19.17
C ASN A 62 2.67 1.30 -19.36
N ALA A 63 2.14 0.74 -18.27
CA ALA A 63 1.03 -0.20 -18.27
C ALA A 63 -0.06 0.33 -17.33
N ASP A 64 -1.30 0.26 -17.80
CA ASP A 64 -2.48 0.61 -17.00
C ASP A 64 -2.96 -0.61 -16.19
N MET A 65 -3.53 -0.37 -15.00
CA MET A 65 -4.20 -1.44 -14.25
C MET A 65 -5.61 -1.56 -14.80
N LEU A 66 -6.01 -2.75 -15.22
CA LEU A 66 -7.42 -3.04 -15.51
C LEU A 66 -8.14 -3.39 -14.20
N GLY A 67 -9.08 -2.54 -13.80
CA GLY A 67 -10.04 -2.83 -12.74
C GLY A 67 -11.48 -2.90 -13.28
N ILE A 68 -12.44 -3.14 -12.40
CA ILE A 68 -13.88 -3.19 -12.75
C ILE A 68 -14.35 -1.85 -13.38
N GLY A 69 -13.73 -0.73 -13.00
CA GLY A 69 -14.02 0.61 -13.53
C GLY A 69 -13.27 1.00 -14.81
N GLY A 70 -12.48 0.10 -15.40
CA GLY A 70 -11.64 0.38 -16.56
C GLY A 70 -10.16 0.51 -16.21
N PHE A 71 -9.41 1.16 -17.10
CA PHE A 71 -7.97 1.36 -16.96
C PHE A 71 -7.65 2.58 -16.08
N THR A 72 -6.64 2.44 -15.23
CA THR A 72 -6.15 3.53 -14.37
C THR A 72 -4.64 3.63 -14.47
N GLN A 73 -4.13 4.85 -14.39
CA GLN A 73 -2.71 5.13 -14.40
C GLN A 73 -2.08 4.61 -13.09
N ILE A 74 -1.06 3.76 -13.24
CA ILE A 74 -0.30 3.24 -12.11
C ILE A 74 1.03 3.98 -11.97
N TYR A 75 1.42 4.21 -10.72
CA TYR A 75 2.75 4.67 -10.34
C TYR A 75 3.44 3.62 -9.48
N LYS A 76 4.78 3.58 -9.54
CA LYS A 76 5.58 2.73 -8.66
C LYS A 76 6.02 3.49 -7.42
N LEU A 77 5.85 2.85 -6.27
CA LEU A 77 6.41 3.29 -5.01
C LEU A 77 7.44 2.27 -4.53
N ASN A 78 8.68 2.73 -4.40
CA ASN A 78 9.81 1.91 -3.98
C ASN A 78 10.33 2.40 -2.61
N ASP A 79 11.32 1.69 -2.06
CA ASP A 79 12.03 2.05 -0.82
C ASP A 79 11.11 2.16 0.40
N LEU A 80 10.19 1.19 0.53
CA LEU A 80 9.34 1.06 1.71
C LEU A 80 9.81 -0.09 2.61
N THR A 81 9.60 0.10 3.91
CA THR A 81 9.68 -0.97 4.90
C THR A 81 8.31 -1.13 5.53
N PHE A 82 7.79 -2.35 5.53
CA PHE A 82 6.53 -2.71 6.17
C PHE A 82 6.86 -3.36 7.52
N SER A 83 6.41 -2.75 8.62
CA SER A 83 6.42 -3.39 9.94
C SER A 83 5.05 -4.03 10.20
N PHE A 84 5.05 -5.36 10.20
CA PHE A 84 3.89 -6.19 10.49
C PHE A 84 3.81 -6.48 11.98
N ILE A 85 2.61 -6.37 12.55
CA ILE A 85 2.36 -6.79 13.92
C ILE A 85 2.15 -8.31 13.93
N THR A 86 2.86 -9.01 14.80
CA THR A 86 2.82 -10.48 14.92
C THR A 86 2.57 -10.90 16.38
N GLU A 87 2.22 -12.16 16.61
CA GLU A 87 2.09 -12.71 17.98
C GLU A 87 3.41 -12.65 18.78
N GLY A 88 4.56 -12.58 18.09
CA GLY A 88 5.89 -12.51 18.70
C GLY A 88 6.49 -11.11 18.78
N GLY A 89 5.73 -10.06 18.46
CA GLY A 89 6.24 -8.68 18.35
C GLY A 89 6.14 -8.14 16.92
N GLU A 90 7.06 -7.26 16.52
CA GLU A 90 7.09 -6.68 15.17
C GLU A 90 7.99 -7.47 14.21
N HIS A 91 7.57 -7.60 12.96
CA HIS A 91 8.38 -8.12 11.87
C HIS A 91 8.50 -7.07 10.76
N GLN A 92 9.71 -6.63 10.49
CA GLN A 92 9.98 -5.68 9.40
C GLN A 92 10.41 -6.41 8.14
N GLN A 93 9.84 -5.99 7.03
CA GLN A 93 10.20 -6.47 5.71
C GLN A 93 10.34 -5.29 4.76
N ASP A 94 11.48 -5.24 4.07
CA ASP A 94 11.68 -4.33 2.95
C ASP A 94 10.80 -4.75 1.77
N ILE A 95 10.08 -3.80 1.21
CA ILE A 95 9.19 -3.99 0.06
C ILE A 95 9.77 -3.21 -1.12
N ASP A 96 10.14 -3.95 -2.15
CA ASP A 96 10.80 -3.38 -3.33
C ASP A 96 9.84 -2.54 -4.18
N GLU A 97 8.58 -2.98 -4.31
CA GLU A 97 7.58 -2.35 -5.16
C GLU A 97 6.19 -2.43 -4.54
N VAL A 98 5.53 -1.28 -4.42
CA VAL A 98 4.09 -1.14 -4.18
C VAL A 98 3.50 -0.29 -5.30
N LEU A 99 2.36 -0.71 -5.83
CA LEU A 99 1.67 0.04 -6.87
C LEU A 99 0.80 1.12 -6.25
N VAL A 100 0.75 2.29 -6.87
CA VAL A 100 -0.17 3.36 -6.47
C VAL A 100 -1.18 3.55 -7.57
N ASN A 101 -2.44 3.34 -7.23
CA ASN A 101 -3.56 3.61 -8.12
C ASN A 101 -3.97 5.07 -7.95
N LYS A 102 -3.76 5.88 -8.98
CA LYS A 102 -4.23 7.26 -9.03
C LYS A 102 -5.52 7.29 -9.82
N HIS A 103 -6.62 7.64 -9.15
CA HIS A 103 -7.88 7.85 -9.85
C HIS A 103 -7.89 9.29 -10.37
N ASP A 104 -7.93 9.50 -11.69
CA ASP A 104 -7.95 10.84 -12.31
C ASP A 104 -9.25 11.63 -12.04
N GLN A 105 -10.07 11.19 -11.08
CA GLN A 105 -11.29 11.87 -10.64
C GLN A 105 -11.37 11.89 -9.12
N LEU A 106 -10.70 12.85 -8.50
CA LEU A 106 -11.17 13.44 -7.25
C LEU A 106 -11.10 14.98 -7.40
N PRO A 107 -12.21 15.70 -7.19
CA PRO A 107 -12.21 17.16 -7.13
C PRO A 107 -11.41 17.72 -5.95
#